data_AF-A0A497DX94-F1
#
_entry.id   AF-A0A497DX94-F1
#
_cell.length_a   1.000
_cell.length_b   1.000
_cell.length_c   1.000
_cell.angle_alpha   90.00
_cell.angle_beta   90.00
_cell.angle_gamma   90.00
#
_symmetry.space_group_name_H-M   'P 1'
#
loop_
_entity.id
_entity.type
_entity.pdbx_description
1 polymer ?
#
loop_
_entity_poly.entity_id
_entity_poly.type
_entity_poly.pdbx_seq_one_letter_code
_entity_poly.pdbx_strand_id
1 'polypeptide(L)'
;MPEWWENEFLQVKNNKLYLEGIPAEEIARQEGTPLYVYSLPQIKRKYQELVEALSPLKPLTYHIHYALKANANQPLLETLLSCGVGIDAVSPGEVKKALEVGFPAEKIFFTGTSLSSEDLRFALSIPGLYLILDAVELLPQLKALTREISSDLPLKLGFRWNPGIGQGFNA
;
A
#
# COMPACT_ATOMS: atom_id res chain seq x y z
N MET A 1 9.09 27.99 -16.46
CA MET A 1 8.69 27.18 -15.29
C MET A 1 9.28 25.81 -15.49
N PRO A 2 9.73 25.11 -14.44
CA PRO A 2 10.11 23.71 -14.58
C PRO A 2 8.91 22.94 -15.16
N GLU A 3 9.20 21.94 -15.97
CA GLU A 3 8.17 21.04 -16.49
C GLU A 3 7.43 20.37 -15.33
N TRP A 4 6.16 19.99 -15.52
CA TRP A 4 5.34 19.41 -14.45
C TRP A 4 5.94 18.12 -13.85
N TRP A 5 6.81 17.45 -14.61
CA TRP A 5 7.50 16.22 -14.24
C TRP A 5 8.91 16.45 -13.67
N GLU A 6 9.49 17.65 -13.80
CA GLU A 6 10.82 17.96 -13.29
C GLU A 6 10.78 18.13 -11.77
N ASN A 7 11.66 17.42 -11.06
CA ASN A 7 11.72 17.40 -9.59
C ASN A 7 13.11 16.94 -9.09
N GLU A 8 13.24 16.68 -7.79
CA GLU A 8 14.53 16.23 -7.22
C GLU A 8 15.04 14.89 -7.77
N PHE A 9 14.14 14.02 -8.24
CA PHE A 9 14.49 12.76 -8.90
C PHE A 9 14.75 12.95 -10.40
N LEU A 10 13.90 13.70 -11.11
CA LEU A 10 13.94 13.90 -12.56
C LEU A 10 14.43 15.31 -12.91
N GLN A 11 15.60 15.45 -13.51
CA GLN A 11 16.17 16.76 -13.87
C GLN A 11 16.62 16.80 -15.34
N VAL A 12 16.50 17.95 -16.00
CA VAL A 12 17.09 18.16 -17.33
C VAL A 12 18.23 19.16 -17.26
N LYS A 13 19.42 18.75 -17.71
CA LYS A 13 20.59 19.63 -17.80
C LYS A 13 21.20 19.48 -19.19
N ASN A 14 21.39 20.59 -19.90
CA ASN A 14 21.97 20.61 -21.24
C ASN A 14 21.32 19.59 -22.20
N ASN A 15 19.98 19.55 -22.22
CA ASN A 15 19.18 18.63 -23.03
C ASN A 15 19.39 17.13 -22.75
N LYS A 16 19.82 16.78 -21.54
CA LYS A 16 19.95 15.39 -21.06
C LYS A 16 19.13 15.16 -19.81
N LEU A 17 18.46 14.00 -19.74
CA LEU A 17 17.70 13.57 -18.57
C LEU A 17 18.64 12.96 -17.53
N TYR A 18 18.46 13.36 -16.28
CA TYR A 18 19.14 12.83 -15.12
C TYR A 18 18.12 12.21 -14.14
N LEU A 19 18.44 11.02 -13.63
CA LEU A 19 17.70 10.28 -12.62
C LEU A 19 18.56 10.20 -11.35
N GLU A 20 18.15 10.84 -10.25
CA GLU A 20 19.00 10.98 -9.04
C GLU A 20 20.41 11.51 -9.35
N GLY A 21 20.52 12.45 -10.30
CA GLY A 21 21.80 13.03 -10.70
C GLY A 21 22.67 12.15 -11.62
N ILE A 22 22.20 10.97 -12.01
CA ILE A 22 22.89 10.08 -12.97
C ILE A 22 22.27 10.25 -14.37
N PRO A 23 23.06 10.38 -15.45
CA PRO A 23 22.51 10.45 -16.81
C PRO A 23 21.66 9.22 -17.14
N ALA A 24 20.42 9.41 -17.59
CA ALA A 24 19.52 8.31 -17.93
C ALA A 24 20.08 7.40 -19.03
N GLU A 25 20.83 7.97 -19.98
CA GLU A 25 21.54 7.23 -21.05
C GLU A 25 22.58 6.26 -20.48
N GLU A 26 23.26 6.63 -19.38
CA GLU A 26 24.25 5.78 -18.74
C GLU A 26 23.59 4.56 -18.10
N ILE A 27 22.50 4.79 -17.35
CA ILE A 27 21.70 3.73 -16.74
C ILE A 27 21.15 2.79 -17.83
N ALA A 28 20.57 3.34 -18.89
CA ALA A 28 19.99 2.55 -19.99
C ALA A 28 21.05 1.69 -20.72
N ARG A 29 22.29 2.19 -20.85
CA ARG A 29 23.40 1.44 -21.45
C ARG A 29 23.91 0.33 -20.52
N GLN A 30 23.90 0.55 -19.21
CA GLN A 30 24.35 -0.43 -18.22
C GLN A 30 23.32 -1.54 -18.01
N GLU A 31 22.04 -1.19 -17.85
CA GLU A 31 20.97 -2.11 -17.47
C GLU A 31 20.13 -2.63 -18.65
N GLY A 32 20.29 -2.02 -19.83
CA GLY A 32 19.47 -2.33 -21.01
C GLY A 32 18.08 -1.66 -20.99
N THR A 33 17.28 -1.92 -22.02
CA THR A 33 15.90 -1.40 -22.14
C THR A 33 14.94 -2.46 -22.68
N PRO A 34 13.63 -2.43 -22.33
CA PRO A 34 12.95 -1.43 -21.49
C PRO A 34 13.32 -1.53 -19.99
N LEU A 35 13.35 -0.39 -19.31
CA LEU A 35 13.79 -0.27 -17.91
C LEU A 35 12.83 0.62 -17.11
N TYR A 36 12.54 0.21 -15.88
CA TYR A 36 11.89 1.04 -14.86
C TYR A 36 12.92 1.44 -13.81
N VAL A 37 13.01 2.74 -13.52
CA VAL A 37 13.91 3.29 -12.50
C VAL A 37 13.08 3.95 -11.40
N TYR A 38 13.28 3.50 -10.17
CA TYR A 38 12.60 4.05 -8.99
C TYR A 38 13.63 4.71 -8.07
N SER A 39 13.28 5.86 -7.51
CA SER A 39 14.07 6.51 -6.47
C SER A 39 13.52 6.18 -5.08
N LEU A 40 14.25 5.37 -4.31
CA LEU A 40 13.96 5.13 -2.90
C LEU A 40 14.05 6.41 -2.04
N PRO A 41 15.03 7.32 -2.26
CA PRO A 41 15.04 8.63 -1.62
C PRO A 41 13.76 9.43 -1.89
N GLN A 42 13.27 9.43 -3.14
CA GLN A 42 12.04 10.13 -3.50
C GLN A 42 10.82 9.55 -2.78
N ILE A 43 10.74 8.22 -2.66
CA ILE A 43 9.66 7.55 -1.90
C ILE A 43 9.68 7.99 -0.43
N LYS A 44 10.86 8.05 0.19
CA LYS A 44 11.01 8.54 1.58
C LYS A 44 10.60 10.00 1.71
N ARG A 45 11.03 10.87 0.79
CA ARG A 45 10.64 12.29 0.76
C ARG A 45 9.13 12.45 0.66
N LYS A 46 8.46 11.72 -0.25
CA LYS A 46 7.00 11.77 -0.38
C LYS A 46 6.25 11.29 0.85
N TYR A 47 6.77 10.28 1.55
CA TYR A 47 6.23 9.89 2.84
C TYR A 47 6.37 11.01 3.89
N GLN A 48 7.55 11.64 3.97
CA GLN A 48 7.81 12.74 4.92
C GLN A 48 6.92 13.96 4.63
N GLU A 49 6.80 14.38 3.37
CA GLU A 49 5.89 15.46 2.94
C GLU A 49 4.44 15.18 3.39
N LEU A 50 3.98 13.93 3.26
CA LEU A 50 2.64 13.53 3.72
C LEU A 50 2.51 13.61 5.25
N VAL A 51 3.51 13.13 6.00
CA VAL A 51 3.54 13.22 7.47
C VAL A 51 3.51 14.68 7.93
N GLU A 52 4.28 15.56 7.29
CA GLU A 52 4.32 16.99 7.57
C GLU A 52 2.98 17.66 7.27
N ALA A 53 2.35 17.35 6.14
CA ALA A 53 1.03 17.86 5.76
C ALA A 53 -0.08 17.44 6.75
N LEU A 54 0.03 16.25 7.36
CA LEU A 54 -0.90 15.77 8.38
C LEU A 54 -0.56 16.25 9.80
N SER A 55 0.62 16.84 10.02
CA SER A 55 1.07 17.28 11.34
C SER A 55 0.15 18.31 12.04
N PRO A 56 -0.59 19.20 11.33
CA PRO A 56 -1.53 20.12 11.97
C PRO A 56 -2.78 19.44 12.56
N LEU A 57 -3.04 18.15 12.24
CA LEU A 57 -4.21 17.42 12.74
C LEU A 57 -4.10 17.01 14.22
N LYS A 58 -2.98 17.30 14.89
CA LYS A 58 -2.81 16.99 16.32
C LYS A 58 -3.95 17.61 17.16
N PRO A 59 -4.53 16.86 18.12
CA PRO A 59 -4.05 15.60 18.68
C PRO A 59 -4.55 14.32 18.00
N LEU A 60 -5.17 14.40 16.82
CA LEU A 60 -5.66 13.21 16.12
C LEU A 60 -4.50 12.26 15.80
N THR A 61 -4.69 10.99 16.13
CA THR A 61 -3.78 9.92 15.72
C THR A 61 -4.19 9.45 14.33
N TYR A 62 -3.21 9.29 13.44
CA TYR A 62 -3.43 8.78 12.09
C TYR A 62 -2.46 7.64 11.79
N HIS A 63 -2.83 6.79 10.84
CA HIS A 63 -1.99 5.75 10.28
C HIS A 63 -1.96 5.90 8.77
N ILE A 64 -0.77 5.85 8.19
CA ILE A 64 -0.59 5.87 6.74
C ILE A 64 -0.44 4.42 6.27
N HIS A 65 -1.31 3.99 5.37
CA HIS A 65 -1.26 2.68 4.74
C HIS A 65 -0.98 2.84 3.24
N TYR A 66 0.01 2.11 2.73
CA TYR A 66 0.35 2.11 1.31
C TYR A 66 -0.51 1.10 0.56
N ALA A 67 -1.19 1.55 -0.50
CA ALA A 67 -1.95 0.69 -1.39
C ALA A 67 -1.00 -0.19 -2.23
N LEU A 68 -0.84 -1.45 -1.84
CA LEU A 68 0.19 -2.35 -2.38
C LEU A 68 0.03 -2.61 -3.88
N LYS A 69 -1.20 -2.62 -4.38
CA LYS A 69 -1.53 -2.70 -5.82
C LYS A 69 -0.86 -1.64 -6.69
N ALA A 70 -0.38 -0.53 -6.11
CA ALA A 70 0.32 0.50 -6.86
C ALA A 70 1.72 0.04 -7.30
N ASN A 71 2.47 -0.63 -6.43
CA ASN A 71 3.77 -1.22 -6.74
C ASN A 71 4.23 -2.17 -5.61
N ALA A 72 4.38 -3.46 -5.91
CA ALA A 72 4.80 -4.48 -4.94
C ALA A 72 6.31 -4.79 -4.98
N ASN A 73 7.14 -3.93 -5.58
CA ASN A 73 8.58 -4.11 -5.66
C ASN A 73 9.23 -4.11 -4.26
N GLN A 74 10.02 -5.14 -3.96
CA GLN A 74 10.49 -5.41 -2.60
C GLN A 74 11.35 -4.28 -1.98
N PRO A 75 12.38 -3.73 -2.64
CA PRO A 75 13.12 -2.56 -2.15
C PRO A 75 12.24 -1.35 -1.77
N LEU A 76 11.15 -1.11 -2.51
CA LEU A 76 10.17 -0.06 -2.20
C LEU A 76 9.42 -0.39 -0.91
N LEU A 77 8.97 -1.64 -0.76
CA LEU A 77 8.26 -2.10 0.42
C LEU A 77 9.14 -2.09 1.68
N GLU A 78 10.39 -2.53 1.58
CA GLU A 78 11.37 -2.45 2.67
C GLU A 78 11.64 -1.00 3.08
N THR A 79 11.70 -0.10 2.09
CA THR A 79 11.82 1.35 2.33
C THR A 79 10.62 1.89 3.11
N LEU A 80 9.39 1.57 2.70
CA LEU A 80 8.16 2.00 3.40
C LEU A 80 8.03 1.37 4.79
N LEU A 81 8.43 0.10 4.95
CA LEU A 81 8.46 -0.59 6.24
C LEU A 81 9.38 0.16 7.22
N SER A 82 10.56 0.58 6.77
CA SER A 82 11.51 1.36 7.59
C SER A 82 10.95 2.73 8.02
N CYS A 83 9.98 3.26 7.28
CA CYS A 83 9.28 4.51 7.61
C CYS A 83 8.11 4.31 8.60
N GLY A 84 7.73 3.05 8.88
CA GLY A 84 6.64 2.70 9.81
C GLY A 84 5.24 2.63 9.18
N VAL A 85 5.15 2.72 7.85
CA VAL A 85 3.93 2.67 7.04
C VAL A 85 3.22 1.31 7.19
N GLY A 86 1.89 1.30 7.18
CA GLY A 86 1.08 0.08 7.06
C GLY A 86 0.83 -0.30 5.60
N ILE A 87 0.17 -1.43 5.37
CA ILE A 87 -0.20 -1.87 4.02
C ILE A 87 -1.72 -1.87 3.88
N ASP A 88 -2.20 -1.47 2.72
CA ASP A 88 -3.55 -1.74 2.22
C ASP A 88 -3.42 -2.72 1.04
N ALA A 89 -3.79 -3.97 1.31
CA ALA A 89 -3.73 -5.09 0.38
C ALA A 89 -5.12 -5.43 -0.13
N VAL A 90 -5.24 -5.82 -1.40
CA VAL A 90 -6.53 -6.15 -2.04
C VAL A 90 -6.64 -7.63 -2.43
N SER A 91 -5.63 -8.44 -2.16
CA SER A 91 -5.65 -9.88 -2.44
C SER A 91 -4.85 -10.69 -1.40
N PRO A 92 -5.09 -12.01 -1.28
CA PRO A 92 -4.26 -12.88 -0.45
C PRO A 92 -2.78 -12.86 -0.85
N GLY A 93 -2.48 -12.72 -2.15
CA GLY A 93 -1.11 -12.62 -2.64
C GLY A 93 -0.39 -11.37 -2.15
N GLU A 94 -1.11 -10.24 -2.10
CA GLU A 94 -0.60 -8.99 -1.54
C GLU A 94 -0.38 -9.07 -0.02
N VAL A 95 -1.31 -9.68 0.72
CA VAL A 95 -1.13 -9.93 2.17
C VAL A 95 0.10 -10.81 2.41
N LYS A 96 0.27 -11.91 1.65
CA LYS A 96 1.45 -12.78 1.74
C LYS A 96 2.73 -12.00 1.48
N LYS A 97 2.77 -11.22 0.40
CA LYS A 97 3.94 -10.42 0.04
C LYS A 97 4.30 -9.41 1.15
N ALA A 98 3.32 -8.74 1.75
CA ALA A 98 3.54 -7.81 2.85
C ALA A 98 4.12 -8.52 4.09
N LEU A 99 3.57 -9.69 4.45
CA LEU A 99 4.10 -10.51 5.55
C LEU A 99 5.53 -11.00 5.27
N GLU A 100 5.83 -11.44 4.05
CA GLU A 100 7.17 -11.87 3.62
C GLU A 100 8.22 -10.76 3.71
N VAL A 101 7.83 -9.50 3.42
CA VAL A 101 8.71 -8.33 3.58
C VAL A 101 8.90 -7.97 5.06
N GLY A 102 8.02 -8.43 5.95
CA GLY A 102 8.11 -8.21 7.40
C GLY A 102 7.18 -7.14 7.94
N PHE A 103 6.13 -6.75 7.20
CA PHE A 103 5.08 -5.90 7.77
C PHE A 103 4.31 -6.68 8.86
N PRO A 104 4.10 -6.09 10.05
CA PRO A 104 3.33 -6.74 11.09
C PRO A 104 1.85 -6.84 10.67
N ALA A 105 1.21 -7.97 10.93
CA ALA A 105 -0.16 -8.26 10.49
C ALA A 105 -1.16 -7.20 10.95
N GLU A 106 -0.98 -6.65 12.16
CA GLU A 106 -1.81 -5.59 12.72
C GLU A 106 -1.72 -4.24 11.99
N LYS A 107 -0.75 -4.08 11.08
CA LYS A 107 -0.63 -2.93 10.18
C LYS A 107 -1.02 -3.24 8.74
N ILE A 108 -1.54 -4.44 8.46
CA ILE A 108 -2.02 -4.83 7.13
C ILE A 108 -3.54 -4.78 7.15
N PHE A 109 -4.09 -3.94 6.27
CA PHE A 109 -5.51 -3.93 5.93
C PHE A 109 -5.68 -4.83 4.72
N PHE A 110 -6.60 -5.79 4.80
CA PHE A 110 -7.02 -6.59 3.66
C PHE A 110 -8.40 -6.09 3.20
N THR A 111 -8.37 -5.21 2.20
CA THR A 111 -9.53 -4.56 1.59
C THR A 111 -9.92 -5.27 0.30
N GLY A 112 -10.26 -6.56 0.40
CA GLY A 112 -10.69 -7.34 -0.75
C GLY A 112 -12.17 -7.12 -1.07
N THR A 113 -12.50 -7.06 -2.36
CA THR A 113 -13.87 -7.10 -2.86
C THR A 113 -14.20 -8.52 -3.30
N SER A 114 -15.47 -8.95 -3.17
CA SER A 114 -15.92 -10.27 -3.60
C SER A 114 -15.12 -11.45 -3.01
N LEU A 115 -14.79 -11.40 -1.71
CA LEU A 115 -13.99 -12.42 -1.03
C LEU A 115 -14.65 -13.80 -1.07
N SER A 116 -13.88 -14.81 -1.49
CA SER A 116 -14.31 -16.21 -1.45
C SER A 116 -14.21 -16.79 -0.04
N SER A 117 -14.81 -17.97 0.17
CA SER A 117 -14.63 -18.72 1.43
C SER A 117 -13.15 -19.01 1.72
N GLU A 118 -12.35 -19.25 0.68
CA GLU A 118 -10.92 -19.53 0.82
C GLU A 118 -10.14 -18.27 1.24
N ASP A 119 -10.47 -17.12 0.66
CA ASP A 119 -9.87 -15.83 1.05
C ASP A 119 -10.19 -15.48 2.50
N LEU A 120 -11.44 -15.72 2.93
CA LEU A 120 -11.85 -15.52 4.31
C LEU A 120 -11.13 -16.47 5.26
N ARG A 121 -11.02 -17.76 4.93
CA ARG A 121 -10.23 -18.72 5.72
C ARG A 121 -8.76 -18.31 5.83
N PHE A 122 -8.17 -17.85 4.72
CA PHE A 122 -6.81 -17.32 4.70
C PHE A 122 -6.68 -16.11 5.62
N ALA A 123 -7.57 -15.12 5.52
CA ALA A 123 -7.55 -13.94 6.38
C ALA A 123 -7.69 -14.31 7.87
N LEU A 124 -8.61 -15.22 8.19
CA LEU A 124 -8.83 -15.73 9.55
C LEU A 124 -7.64 -16.50 10.12
N SER A 125 -6.80 -17.08 9.25
CA SER A 125 -5.59 -17.80 9.68
C SER A 125 -4.44 -16.90 10.11
N ILE A 126 -4.54 -15.58 9.90
CA ILE A 126 -3.49 -14.60 10.20
C ILE A 126 -3.91 -13.76 11.41
N PRO A 127 -3.37 -14.04 12.61
CA PRO A 127 -3.68 -13.28 13.81
C PRO A 127 -3.33 -11.79 13.64
N GLY A 128 -4.26 -10.91 13.98
CA GLY A 128 -4.05 -9.47 13.97
C GLY A 128 -4.33 -8.75 12.66
N LEU A 129 -4.51 -9.47 11.54
CA LEU A 129 -4.89 -8.89 10.24
C LEU A 129 -6.21 -8.11 10.35
N TYR A 130 -6.25 -6.90 9.79
CA TYR A 130 -7.50 -6.12 9.68
C TYR A 130 -8.23 -6.48 8.38
N LEU A 131 -9.36 -7.16 8.50
CA LEU A 131 -10.21 -7.48 7.35
C LEU A 131 -11.24 -6.37 7.12
N ILE A 132 -11.22 -5.74 5.94
CA ILE A 132 -12.19 -4.70 5.58
C ILE A 132 -13.25 -5.32 4.66
N LEU A 133 -14.50 -5.36 5.13
CA LEU A 133 -15.63 -5.91 4.41
C LEU A 133 -16.25 -4.85 3.50
N ASP A 134 -16.33 -5.15 2.19
CA ASP A 134 -16.96 -4.28 1.19
C ASP A 134 -18.48 -4.50 1.06
N ALA A 135 -19.00 -5.57 1.66
CA ALA A 135 -20.39 -5.98 1.58
C ALA A 135 -20.85 -6.64 2.89
N VAL A 136 -22.03 -6.27 3.39
CA VAL A 136 -22.61 -6.83 4.63
C VAL A 136 -23.00 -8.30 4.45
N GLU A 137 -23.23 -8.71 3.22
CA GLU A 137 -23.56 -10.07 2.77
C GLU A 137 -22.45 -11.08 3.06
N LEU A 138 -21.22 -10.63 3.33
CA LEU A 138 -20.10 -11.48 3.75
C LEU A 138 -20.20 -11.89 5.23
N LEU A 139 -20.97 -11.19 6.05
CA LEU A 139 -21.05 -11.46 7.51
C LEU A 139 -21.58 -12.85 7.86
N PRO A 140 -22.66 -13.38 7.22
CA PRO A 140 -23.13 -14.73 7.51
C PRO A 140 -22.07 -15.80 7.20
N GLN A 141 -21.36 -15.64 6.09
CA GLN A 141 -20.28 -16.55 5.69
C GLN A 141 -19.10 -16.47 6.66
N LEU A 142 -18.67 -15.26 7.02
CA LEU A 142 -17.63 -15.03 8.04
C LEU A 142 -18.03 -15.68 9.38
N LYS A 143 -19.28 -15.51 9.83
CA LYS A 143 -19.80 -16.11 11.06
C LYS A 143 -19.84 -17.64 11.03
N ALA A 144 -20.13 -18.23 9.87
CA ALA A 144 -20.10 -19.68 9.71
C ALA A 144 -18.65 -20.21 9.82
N LEU A 145 -17.71 -19.55 9.14
CA LEU A 145 -16.29 -19.92 9.15
C LEU A 145 -15.64 -19.77 10.52
N THR A 146 -15.97 -18.71 11.27
CA THR A 146 -15.38 -18.50 12.60
C THR A 146 -15.81 -19.57 13.61
N ARG A 147 -17.05 -20.08 13.51
CA ARG A 147 -17.52 -21.22 14.31
C ARG A 147 -16.80 -22.51 13.96
N GLU A 148 -16.47 -22.72 12.69
CA GLU A 148 -15.75 -23.90 12.23
C GLU A 148 -14.29 -23.87 12.72
N ILE A 149 -13.63 -22.72 12.63
CA ILE A 149 -12.19 -22.57 12.92
C ILE A 149 -11.91 -22.55 14.44
N SER A 150 -12.91 -22.29 15.29
CA SER A 150 -12.77 -22.30 16.76
C SER A 150 -11.57 -21.47 17.26
N SER A 151 -11.38 -20.28 16.68
CA SER A 151 -10.32 -19.36 17.06
C SER A 151 -10.82 -18.37 18.12
N ASP A 152 -10.21 -18.40 19.30
CA ASP A 152 -10.42 -17.40 20.37
C ASP A 152 -9.76 -16.04 20.07
N LEU A 153 -9.05 -15.91 18.94
CA LEU A 153 -8.37 -14.68 18.58
C LEU A 153 -9.38 -13.59 18.16
N PRO A 154 -9.22 -12.36 18.67
CA PRO A 154 -10.11 -11.25 18.33
C PRO A 154 -9.95 -10.88 16.86
N LEU A 155 -11.07 -10.91 16.13
CA LEU A 155 -11.14 -10.47 14.74
C LEU A 155 -11.15 -8.95 14.67
N LYS A 156 -10.29 -8.41 13.81
CA LYS A 156 -10.27 -7.00 13.50
C LYS A 156 -11.01 -6.77 12.19
N LEU A 157 -12.20 -6.19 12.29
CA LEU A 157 -13.08 -5.97 11.14
C LEU A 157 -13.27 -4.46 10.92
N GLY A 158 -13.31 -4.07 9.64
CA GLY A 158 -13.80 -2.77 9.19
C GLY A 158 -14.89 -2.95 8.14
N PHE A 159 -15.66 -1.91 7.87
CA PHE A 159 -16.66 -1.88 6.80
C PHE A 159 -16.37 -0.73 5.87
N ARG A 160 -16.39 -1.00 4.56
CA ARG A 160 -16.35 0.06 3.56
C ARG A 160 -17.72 0.73 3.50
N TRP A 161 -17.74 2.02 3.80
CA TRP A 161 -18.93 2.86 3.69
C TRP A 161 -18.77 3.81 2.50
N ASN A 162 -19.76 3.85 1.61
CA ASN A 162 -19.84 4.85 0.56
C ASN A 162 -20.76 6.01 1.02
N PRO A 163 -20.22 7.22 1.29
CA PRO A 163 -21.02 8.35 1.77
C PRO A 163 -21.87 9.01 0.67
N GLY A 164 -21.79 8.57 -0.58
CA GLY A 164 -22.48 9.20 -1.71
C GLY A 164 -21.86 10.52 -2.17
N ILE A 165 -20.66 10.86 -1.67
CA ILE A 165 -19.88 12.04 -2.03
C ILE A 165 -18.48 11.57 -2.44
N GLY A 166 -17.99 12.00 -3.60
CA GLY A 166 -16.61 11.69 -4.01
C GLY A 166 -16.24 12.26 -5.37
N GLN A 167 -14.95 12.50 -5.59
CA GLN A 167 -14.38 12.66 -6.93
C GLN A 167 -13.91 11.28 -7.41
N GLY A 168 -14.61 10.71 -8.39
CA GLY A 168 -14.37 9.38 -8.97
C GLY A 168 -15.12 9.26 -10.31
N PHE A 169 -15.26 8.06 -10.89
CA PHE A 169 -15.82 7.84 -12.23
C PHE A 169 -17.26 8.34 -12.49
N ASN A 170 -17.96 8.88 -11.47
CA ASN A 170 -19.32 9.44 -11.59
C ASN A 170 -19.42 10.89 -11.06
N ALA A 171 -18.32 11.65 -11.08
CA ALA A 171 -18.35 13.10 -10.83
C ALA A 171 -18.71 13.87 -12.09
#